data_AF-A0A1V6I0I8-F1
#
_entry.id   AF-A0A1V6I0I8-F1
#
_cell.length_a   1.000
_cell.length_b   1.000
_cell.length_c   1.000
_cell.angle_alpha   90.00
_cell.angle_beta   90.00
_cell.angle_gamma   90.00
#
_symmetry.space_group_name_H-M   'P 1'
#
loop_
_entity.id
_entity.type
_entity.pdbx_description
1 polymer ?
#
loop_
_entity_poly.entity_id
_entity_poly.type
_entity_poly.pdbx_seq_one_letter_code
_entity_poly.pdbx_strand_id
1 'polypeptide(L)' 'MKKLFCLLSLLALSYVSFAQQPTQAVDFTITDLDGVEHNLFTYLDAGKHVYIEFILAG' A
#
# COMPACT_ATOMS: atom_id res chain seq x y z
N MET A 1 28.12 -24.93 13.08
CA MET A 1 27.21 -23.97 13.76
C MET A 1 27.03 -22.68 12.97
N LYS A 2 28.10 -21.97 12.54
CA LYS A 2 28.00 -20.71 11.77
C LYS A 2 27.20 -20.82 10.47
N LYS A 3 27.38 -21.89 9.69
CA LYS A 3 26.65 -22.12 8.42
C LYS A 3 25.16 -22.33 8.61
N LEU A 4 24.75 -23.01 9.69
CA LEU A 4 23.35 -23.25 10.02
C LEU A 4 22.68 -21.94 10.44
N PHE A 5 23.37 -21.13 11.25
CA PHE A 5 22.91 -19.80 11.63
C PHE A 5 22.70 -18.88 10.42
N CYS A 6 23.64 -18.86 9.47
CA CYS A 6 23.48 -18.10 8.22
C CYS A 6 22.27 -18.56 7.40
N LEU A 7 22.06 -19.88 7.29
CA LEU A 7 20.93 -20.44 6.54
C LEU A 7 19.59 -20.05 7.19
N LEU A 8 19.50 -20.14 8.52
CA LEU A 8 18.32 -19.75 9.30
C LEU A 8 18.04 -18.25 9.18
N SER A 9 19.07 -17.39 9.21
CA SER A 9 18.89 -15.95 9.03
C SER A 9 18.40 -15.60 7.63
N LEU A 10 18.91 -16.27 6.59
CA LEU A 10 18.47 -16.05 5.20
C LEU A 10 17.01 -16.48 4.99
N LEU A 11 16.59 -17.60 5.59
CA LEU A 11 15.18 -17.99 5.58
C LEU A 11 14.30 -16.96 6.30
N ALA A 12 14.69 -16.50 7.50
CA ALA A 12 13.92 -15.51 8.26
C ALA A 12 13.69 -14.19 7.48
N LEU A 13 14.70 -13.73 6.72
CA LEU A 13 14.63 -12.55 5.86
C LEU A 13 13.67 -12.72 4.66
N SER A 14 13.44 -13.93 4.17
CA SER A 14 12.47 -14.17 3.09
C SER A 14 11.00 -14.04 3.53
N TYR A 15 10.71 -14.19 4.83
CA TYR A 15 9.35 -14.03 5.35
C TYR A 15 8.95 -12.57 5.58
N VAL A 16 9.88 -11.62 5.64
CA VAL A 16 9.55 -10.20 5.77
C VAL A 16 9.22 -9.53 4.43
N SER A 17 9.31 -10.26 3.32
CA SER A 17 9.02 -9.75 1.97
C SER A 17 7.52 -9.67 1.63
N PHE A 18 6.61 -9.88 2.59
CA PHE A 18 5.16 -9.69 2.39
C PHE A 18 4.70 -8.22 2.50
N ALA A 19 5.47 -7.28 1.95
CA ALA A 19 4.90 -6.01 1.50
C ALA A 19 4.08 -6.27 0.22
N GLN A 20 3.08 -7.15 0.30
CA GLN A 20 2.18 -7.41 -0.81
C GLN A 20 1.27 -6.19 -0.91
N GLN A 21 1.52 -5.35 -1.92
CA GLN A 21 0.56 -4.33 -2.31
C GLN A 21 -0.78 -5.03 -2.54
N PRO A 22 -1.86 -4.62 -1.89
CA PRO A 22 -3.16 -5.24 -2.10
C PRO A 22 -3.49 -5.17 -3.59
N THR A 23 -3.95 -6.30 -4.15
CA THR A 23 -4.30 -6.39 -5.58
C THR A 23 -5.61 -5.68 -5.91
N GLN A 24 -6.38 -5.33 -4.87
CA GLN A 24 -7.60 -4.56 -4.95
C GLN A 24 -7.40 -3.27 -4.17
N ALA A 25 -7.89 -2.16 -4.72
CA ALA A 25 -7.86 -0.89 -4.01
C ALA A 25 -8.78 -0.95 -2.78
N VAL A 26 -8.33 -0.37 -1.67
CA VAL A 26 -9.10 -0.27 -0.42
C VAL A 26 -9.92 1.02 -0.48
N ASP A 27 -11.21 0.93 -0.15
CA ASP A 27 -12.11 2.09 -0.18
C ASP A 27 -11.69 3.16 0.85
N PHE A 28 -11.85 4.41 0.45
CA PHE A 28 -11.68 5.57 1.31
C PHE A 28 -12.53 6.74 0.81
N THR A 29 -12.90 7.59 1.76
CA THR A 29 -13.51 8.89 1.52
C THR A 29 -12.63 9.96 2.15
N ILE A 30 -12.31 11.01 1.40
CA ILE A 30 -11.48 12.12 1.84
C ILE A 30 -12.11 13.45 1.40
N THR A 31 -11.92 14.49 2.21
CA THR A 31 -12.27 15.87 1.86
C THR A 31 -11.03 16.59 1.38
N ASP A 32 -11.08 17.23 0.20
CA ASP A 32 -9.96 17.98 -0.35
C ASP A 32 -9.79 19.38 0.31
N LEU A 33 -8.84 20.17 -0.20
CA LEU A 33 -8.56 21.51 0.31
C LEU A 33 -9.69 22.53 0.05
N ASP A 34 -10.56 22.25 -0.93
CA ASP A 34 -11.70 23.09 -1.29
C ASP A 34 -12.98 22.66 -0.55
N GLY A 35 -12.91 21.64 0.31
CA GLY A 35 -14.04 21.12 1.08
C GLY A 35 -14.92 20.15 0.30
N VAL A 36 -14.48 19.68 -0.86
CA VAL A 36 -15.21 18.71 -1.70
C VAL A 36 -14.93 17.29 -1.17
N GLU A 37 -16.00 16.52 -1.00
CA GLU A 37 -15.87 15.11 -0.61
C GLU A 37 -15.61 14.22 -1.84
N HIS A 38 -14.62 13.34 -1.71
CA HIS A 38 -14.20 12.39 -2.73
C HIS A 38 -14.24 10.97 -2.17
N ASN A 39 -15.04 10.10 -2.77
CA ASN A 39 -14.95 8.66 -2.55
C ASN A 39 -14.17 8.00 -3.69
N LEU A 40 -13.29 7.06 -3.37
CA LEU A 40 -12.44 6.35 -4.36
C LEU A 40 -13.27 5.66 -5.45
N PHE A 41 -14.30 4.90 -5.07
CA PHE A 41 -15.05 4.05 -5.99
C PHE A 41 -15.95 4.86 -6.93
N THR A 42 -16.36 6.07 -6.57
CA THR A 42 -17.01 7.01 -7.52
C THR A 42 -16.16 7.23 -8.79
N TYR A 43 -14.83 7.24 -8.67
CA TYR A 43 -13.92 7.39 -9.82
C TYR A 43 -13.65 6.08 -10.53
N LEU A 44 -13.42 5.00 -9.78
CA LEU A 44 -13.12 3.69 -10.34
C LEU A 44 -14.33 3.12 -11.11
N ASP A 45 -15.54 3.25 -10.56
CA ASP A 45 -16.78 2.79 -11.20
C ASP A 45 -17.12 3.62 -12.45
N ALA A 46 -16.62 4.85 -12.53
CA ALA A 46 -16.68 5.69 -13.73
C ALA A 46 -15.60 5.33 -14.78
N GLY A 47 -14.81 4.28 -14.55
CA GLY A 47 -13.76 3.80 -15.46
C GLY A 47 -12.48 4.64 -15.45
N LYS A 48 -12.24 5.45 -14.43
CA LYS A 48 -11.03 6.28 -14.32
C LYS A 48 -9.89 5.53 -13.63
N HIS A 49 -8.67 5.83 -14.05
CA HIS A 49 -7.46 5.47 -13.30
C HIS A 49 -7.20 6.51 -12.21
N VAL A 50 -6.90 6.04 -10.98
CA VAL A 50 -6.63 6.89 -9.82
C VAL A 50 -5.19 6.67 -9.36
N TYR A 51 -4.45 7.75 -9.19
CA TYR A 51 -3.09 7.76 -8.63
C TYR A 51 -3.12 8.44 -7.26
N ILE A 52 -2.44 7.86 -6.27
CA ILE A 52 -2.39 8.35 -4.90
C ILE A 52 -0.94 8.51 -4.49
N GLU A 53 -0.60 9.69 -3.98
CA GLU A 53 0.72 10.01 -3.45
C GLU A 53 0.58 10.39 -1.98
N PHE A 54 1.30 9.68 -1.11
CA PHE A 54 1.39 10.00 0.31
C PHE A 54 2.61 10.88 0.54
N ILE A 55 2.36 12.15 0.86
CA ILE A 55 3.42 13.10 1.20
C ILE A 55 3.51 13.20 2.73
N LEU A 56 4.67 12.87 3.28
CA LEU A 56 4.99 13.18 4.67
C LEU A 56 5.32 14.66 4.78
N ALA A 57 4.37 15.46 5.27
CA ALA A 57 4.62 16.81 5.73
C ALA A 57 4.98 16.77 7.22
N GLY A 58 6.19 17.23 7.56
CA GLY A 58 6.68 17.38 8.94
C GLY A 58 6.33 18.73 9.53
#